data_AF-A0A927S1B3-F1
#
_entry.id   AF-A0A927S1B3-F1
#
_cell.length_a   1.000
_cell.length_b   1.000
_cell.length_c   1.000
_cell.angle_alpha   90.00
_cell.angle_beta   90.00
_cell.angle_gamma   90.00
#
_symmetry.space_group_name_H-M   'P 1'
#
loop_
_entity.id
_entity.type
_entity.pdbx_description
1 polymer ?
#
loop_
_entity_poly.entity_id
_entity_poly.type
_entity_poly.pdbx_seq_one_letter_code
_entity_poly.pdbx_strand_id
1 'polypeptide(L)'
;MTQQLTTLSEQTENNFTWSVSRITELQTDLSEAHEATASQLALFQTYMSFSEDGLVIGKTGNPFTFRVVNDRLAFYMNNTEVAYLSNNKLYVTQAEILTKLQIGKFAFEPQSNGNLSVIFTG
;
A
#
# COMPACT_ATOMS: atom_id res chain seq x y z
N MET A 1 -14.02 -8.14 -14.92
CA MET A 1 -13.39 -7.07 -14.11
C MET A 1 -13.23 -7.42 -12.63
N THR A 2 -14.16 -8.15 -11.99
CA THR A 2 -13.98 -8.67 -10.61
C THR A 2 -12.74 -9.54 -10.44
N GLN A 3 -12.39 -10.32 -11.49
CA GLN A 3 -11.24 -11.22 -11.48
C GLN A 3 -9.89 -10.50 -11.36
N GLN A 4 -9.73 -9.28 -11.89
CA GLN A 4 -8.49 -8.51 -11.79
C GLN A 4 -8.29 -7.88 -10.41
N LEU A 5 -9.38 -7.42 -9.79
CA LEU A 5 -9.39 -6.90 -8.42
C LEU A 5 -9.16 -8.00 -7.39
N THR A 6 -9.75 -9.19 -7.57
CA THR A 6 -9.43 -10.35 -6.72
C THR A 6 -7.99 -10.77 -6.92
N THR A 7 -7.46 -10.83 -8.15
CA THR A 7 -6.05 -11.17 -8.34
C THR A 7 -5.10 -10.11 -7.79
N LEU A 8 -5.45 -8.82 -7.79
CA LEU A 8 -4.60 -7.78 -7.22
C LEU A 8 -4.65 -7.78 -5.68
N SER A 9 -5.81 -8.08 -5.10
CA SER A 9 -5.97 -8.29 -3.65
C SER A 9 -5.24 -9.55 -3.20
N GLU A 10 -5.39 -10.66 -3.92
CA GLU A 10 -4.66 -11.91 -3.70
C GLU A 10 -3.16 -11.72 -3.93
N GLN A 11 -2.73 -10.95 -4.93
CA GLN A 11 -1.32 -10.58 -5.12
C GLN A 11 -0.80 -9.75 -3.96
N THR A 12 -1.61 -8.82 -3.41
CA THR A 12 -1.23 -7.98 -2.28
C THR A 12 -1.16 -8.78 -0.97
N GLU A 13 -2.11 -9.69 -0.74
CA GLU A 13 -2.11 -10.62 0.40
C GLU A 13 -0.99 -11.66 0.30
N ASN A 14 -0.72 -12.19 -0.90
CA ASN A 14 0.41 -13.07 -1.15
C ASN A 14 1.73 -12.32 -0.95
N ASN A 15 1.83 -11.06 -1.39
CA ASN A 15 3.01 -10.22 -1.17
C ASN A 15 3.21 -9.89 0.32
N PHE A 16 2.12 -9.65 1.06
CA PHE A 16 2.18 -9.41 2.50
C PHE A 16 2.59 -10.66 3.27
N THR A 17 2.00 -11.82 2.94
CA THR A 17 2.34 -13.12 3.53
C THR A 17 3.78 -13.48 3.19
N TRP A 18 4.21 -13.26 1.95
CA TRP A 18 5.59 -13.46 1.53
C TRP A 18 6.56 -12.53 2.28
N SER A 19 6.19 -11.26 2.48
CA SER A 19 7.02 -10.30 3.23
C SER A 19 7.15 -10.69 4.70
N VAL A 20 6.05 -11.11 5.34
CA VAL A 20 6.05 -11.53 6.76
C VAL A 20 6.83 -12.84 6.93
N SER A 21 6.57 -13.85 6.08
CA SER A 21 7.32 -15.12 6.10
C SER A 21 8.82 -14.88 5.90
N ARG A 22 9.19 -13.97 4.98
CA ARG A 22 10.59 -13.62 4.73
C ARG A 22 11.22 -12.86 5.89
N ILE A 23 10.49 -12.02 6.61
CA ILE A 23 10.98 -11.35 7.83
C ILE A 23 11.24 -12.38 8.94
N THR A 24 10.37 -13.38 9.12
CA THR A 24 10.61 -14.47 10.09
C THR A 24 11.77 -15.39 9.67
N GLU A 25 11.93 -15.66 8.37
CA GLU A 25 13.10 -16.38 7.84
C GLU A 25 14.38 -15.57 8.04
N LEU A 26 14.38 -14.26 7.76
CA LEU A 26 15.53 -13.37 7.95
C LEU A 26 15.94 -13.24 9.42
N GLN A 27 15.01 -13.32 10.38
CA GLN A 27 15.33 -13.36 11.81
C GLN A 27 15.98 -14.69 12.22
N THR A 28 15.72 -15.76 11.48
CA THR A 28 16.26 -17.11 11.75
C THR A 28 17.58 -17.35 10.99
N ASP A 29 17.75 -16.73 9.82
CA ASP A 29 18.93 -16.84 8.93
C ASP A 29 20.05 -15.82 9.22
N LEU A 30 19.85 -14.90 10.19
CA LEU A 30 20.86 -13.89 10.54
C LEU A 30 22.14 -14.48 11.19
N SER A 31 22.20 -15.79 11.42
CA SER A 31 23.42 -16.49 11.84
C SER A 31 24.30 -16.98 10.69
N GLU A 32 23.78 -17.12 9.45
CA GLU A 32 24.50 -17.84 8.38
C GLU A 32 24.10 -17.41 6.93
N ALA A 33 24.55 -16.27 6.38
CA ALA A 33 24.79 -16.13 4.92
C ALA A 33 25.28 -14.73 4.52
N HIS A 34 26.44 -14.66 3.86
CA HIS A 34 27.22 -13.44 3.63
C HIS A 34 27.04 -12.76 2.25
N GLU A 35 26.37 -13.33 1.24
CA GLU A 35 26.43 -12.71 -0.12
C GLU A 35 25.11 -12.56 -0.91
N ALA A 36 24.04 -13.29 -0.58
CA ALA A 36 22.72 -13.06 -1.20
C ALA A 36 21.94 -11.87 -0.59
N THR A 37 22.43 -11.38 0.55
CA THR A 37 21.83 -10.35 1.39
C THR A 37 22.09 -8.95 0.84
N ALA A 38 23.24 -8.68 0.19
CA ALA A 38 23.62 -7.30 -0.17
C ALA A 38 22.63 -6.60 -1.12
N SER A 39 22.17 -7.26 -2.18
CA SER A 39 21.19 -6.67 -3.13
C SER A 39 19.79 -6.53 -2.51
N GLN A 40 19.41 -7.45 -1.64
CA GLN A 40 18.13 -7.41 -0.93
C GLN A 40 18.15 -6.32 0.15
N LEU A 41 19.23 -6.21 0.94
CA LEU A 41 19.50 -5.11 1.86
C LEU A 41 19.57 -3.77 1.12
N ALA A 42 20.17 -3.70 -0.07
CA ALA A 42 20.20 -2.47 -0.85
C ALA A 42 18.79 -2.04 -1.28
N LEU A 43 17.92 -2.99 -1.63
CA LEU A 43 16.51 -2.70 -1.91
C LEU A 43 15.79 -2.22 -0.64
N PHE A 44 15.98 -2.90 0.49
CA PHE A 44 15.44 -2.47 1.77
C PHE A 44 15.91 -1.06 2.13
N GLN A 45 17.20 -0.75 2.00
CA GLN A 45 17.75 0.60 2.25
C GLN A 45 17.22 1.65 1.26
N THR A 46 16.92 1.26 0.02
CA THR A 46 16.43 2.20 -1.02
C THR A 46 14.98 2.62 -0.75
N TYR A 47 14.17 1.74 -0.16
CA TYR A 47 12.73 1.91 0.00
C TYR A 47 12.25 1.98 1.44
N MET A 48 13.05 1.59 2.43
CA MET A 48 12.67 1.55 3.85
C MET A 48 13.73 2.26 4.68
N SER A 49 13.30 3.22 5.48
CA SER A 49 14.15 3.98 6.39
C SER A 49 13.48 4.09 7.75
N PHE A 50 14.27 3.98 8.81
CA PHE A 50 13.82 4.24 10.17
C PHE A 50 14.20 5.68 10.54
N SER A 51 13.23 6.46 10.98
CA SER A 51 13.41 7.85 11.44
C SER A 51 12.86 8.00 12.86
N GLU A 52 13.03 9.17 13.49
CA GLU A 52 12.40 9.46 14.79
C GLU A 52 10.87 9.27 14.76
N ASP A 53 10.24 9.47 13.60
CA ASP A 53 8.79 9.31 13.40
C ASP A 53 8.35 7.85 13.15
N GLY A 54 9.28 6.89 13.16
CA GLY A 54 9.02 5.48 12.91
C GLY A 54 9.48 4.99 11.53
N LEU A 55 8.84 3.92 11.05
CA LEU A 55 9.17 3.29 9.77
C LEU A 55 8.58 4.10 8.61
N VAL A 56 9.46 4.60 7.74
CA VAL A 56 9.12 5.31 6.50
C VAL A 56 9.46 4.41 5.32
N ILE A 57 8.45 4.13 4.50
CA ILE A 57 8.57 3.33 3.28
C ILE A 57 8.34 4.26 2.08
N GLY A 58 9.36 4.47 1.27
CA GLY A 58 9.28 5.28 0.06
C GLY A 58 10.61 5.25 -0.69
N LYS A 59 10.56 5.36 -2.02
CA LYS A 59 11.77 5.41 -2.82
C LYS A 59 12.56 6.66 -2.44
N THR A 60 13.84 6.49 -2.12
CA THR A 60 14.74 7.62 -1.85
C THR A 60 14.66 8.66 -2.98
N GLY A 61 14.38 9.92 -2.62
CA GLY A 61 14.20 11.04 -3.57
C GLY A 61 12.79 11.16 -4.18
N ASN A 62 11.85 10.27 -3.87
CA ASN A 62 10.45 10.41 -4.26
C ASN A 62 9.67 11.13 -3.14
N PRO A 63 8.84 12.15 -3.47
CA PRO A 63 8.03 12.85 -2.48
C PRO A 63 6.94 11.98 -1.84
N PHE A 64 6.56 10.86 -2.46
CA PHE A 64 5.54 9.95 -1.96
C PHE A 64 6.14 8.95 -0.98
N THR A 65 5.68 9.00 0.27
CA THR A 65 6.15 8.13 1.36
C THR A 65 4.98 7.58 2.14
N PHE A 66 5.13 6.37 2.63
CA PHE A 66 4.24 5.69 3.55
C PHE A 66 4.88 5.67 4.94
N ARG A 67 4.14 6.02 5.98
CA ARG A 67 4.67 6.11 7.34
C ARG A 67 3.77 5.35 8.31
N VAL A 68 4.38 4.54 9.15
CA VAL A 68 3.73 3.93 10.31
C VAL A 68 4.03 4.80 11.52
N VAL A 69 3.04 5.55 11.99
CA VAL A 69 3.21 6.51 13.10
C VAL A 69 2.29 6.13 14.25
N ASN A 70 2.88 5.65 15.35
CA ASN A 70 2.22 5.21 16.59
C ASN A 70 1.06 4.21 16.36
N ASP A 71 -0.14 4.71 16.04
CA ASP A 71 -1.39 3.96 15.93
C ASP A 71 -2.09 4.11 14.56
N ARG A 72 -1.43 4.69 13.55
CA ARG A 72 -2.03 4.92 12.23
C ARG A 72 -1.06 4.65 11.08
N LEU A 73 -1.62 4.20 9.96
CA LEU A 73 -0.91 4.05 8.69
C LEU A 73 -1.24 5.27 7.82
N ALA A 74 -0.23 6.04 7.45
CA ALA A 74 -0.42 7.32 6.76
C ALA A 74 0.42 7.44 5.49
N PHE A 75 -0.15 8.07 4.47
CA PHE A 75 0.46 8.39 3.19
C PHE A 75 0.81 9.87 3.17
N TYR A 76 2.03 10.17 2.75
CA TYR A 76 2.59 11.51 2.71
C TYR A 76 3.06 11.85 1.30
N MET A 77 2.85 13.10 0.89
CA MET A 77 3.43 13.69 -0.31
C MET A 77 4.17 14.97 0.09
N ASN A 78 5.49 15.05 -0.12
CA ASN A 78 6.31 16.21 0.30
C ASN A 78 6.05 16.63 1.77
N ASN A 79 6.06 15.67 2.70
CA ASN A 79 5.75 15.87 4.12
C ASN A 79 4.31 16.31 4.45
N THR A 80 3.40 16.37 3.47
CA THR A 80 1.97 16.60 3.71
C THR A 80 1.23 15.27 3.77
N GLU A 81 0.46 15.02 4.83
CA GLU A 81 -0.39 13.84 4.93
C GLU A 81 -1.56 13.94 3.93
N VAL A 82 -1.65 12.99 3.00
CA VAL A 82 -2.67 12.98 1.94
C VAL A 82 -3.76 11.94 2.17
N ALA A 83 -3.46 10.89 2.94
CA ALA A 83 -4.44 9.90 3.37
C ALA A 83 -3.95 9.15 4.61
N TYR A 84 -4.85 8.63 5.43
CA TYR A 84 -4.48 7.73 6.53
C TYR A 84 -5.63 6.78 6.91
N LEU A 85 -5.25 5.64 7.49
CA LEU A 85 -6.16 4.67 8.11
C LEU A 85 -6.06 4.79 9.63
N SER A 86 -7.20 5.00 10.28
CA SER A 86 -7.30 5.05 11.74
C SER A 86 -8.71 4.67 12.19
N ASN A 87 -8.83 3.89 13.28
CA ASN A 87 -10.11 3.50 13.88
C ASN A 87 -11.10 2.93 12.85
N ASN A 88 -10.63 2.01 12.00
CA ASN A 88 -11.39 1.37 10.92
C ASN A 88 -12.01 2.35 9.90
N LYS A 89 -11.45 3.56 9.78
CA LYS A 89 -11.86 4.57 8.81
C LYS A 89 -10.68 4.99 7.94
N LEU A 90 -10.94 5.14 6.66
CA LEU A 90 -10.01 5.72 5.70
C LEU A 90 -10.34 7.22 5.54
N TYR A 91 -9.33 8.05 5.73
CA TYR A 91 -9.42 9.49 5.50
C TYR A 91 -8.52 9.84 4.32
N VAL A 92 -9.04 10.60 3.37
CA VAL A 92 -8.33 11.00 2.16
C VAL A 92 -8.62 12.47 1.91
N THR A 93 -7.57 13.28 1.70
CA THR A 93 -7.71 14.71 1.43
C THR A 93 -8.36 14.94 0.06
N GLN A 94 -7.93 14.20 -0.95
CA GLN A 94 -8.50 14.22 -2.29
C GLN A 94 -8.36 12.84 -2.95
N ALA A 95 -9.44 12.36 -3.57
CA ALA A 95 -9.45 11.13 -4.33
C ALA A 95 -9.94 11.39 -5.75
N GLU A 96 -9.18 10.90 -6.73
CA GLU A 96 -9.59 10.85 -8.14
C GLU A 96 -9.81 9.38 -8.51
N ILE A 97 -11.08 8.99 -8.69
CA ILE A 97 -11.47 7.61 -9.01
C ILE A 97 -11.81 7.55 -10.50
N LEU A 98 -10.95 6.91 -11.28
CA LEU A 98 -11.04 6.93 -12.74
C LEU A 98 -12.09 5.97 -13.31
N THR A 99 -12.32 4.84 -12.64
CA THR A 99 -13.09 3.73 -13.21
C THR A 99 -14.33 3.41 -12.42
N LYS A 100 -14.21 3.10 -11.13
CA LYS A 100 -15.35 2.62 -10.34
C LYS A 100 -15.17 2.91 -8.86
N LEU A 101 -16.17 3.56 -8.25
CA LEU A 101 -16.31 3.63 -6.80
C LEU A 101 -17.48 2.73 -6.39
N GLN A 102 -17.24 1.72 -5.57
CA GLN A 102 -18.29 0.81 -5.10
C GLN A 102 -18.50 0.94 -3.60
N ILE A 103 -19.76 1.11 -3.18
CA ILE A 103 -20.19 1.17 -1.79
C ILE A 103 -21.27 0.11 -1.59
N GLY A 104 -20.91 -0.97 -0.88
CA GLY A 104 -21.79 -2.13 -0.75
C GLY A 104 -22.13 -2.75 -2.10
N LYS A 105 -23.44 -2.86 -2.40
CA LYS A 105 -23.97 -3.40 -3.66
C LYS A 105 -24.22 -2.33 -4.74
N PHE A 106 -23.73 -1.10 -4.55
CA PHE A 106 -23.94 -0.01 -5.49
C PHE A 106 -22.59 0.51 -6.00
N ALA A 107 -22.49 0.74 -7.31
CA ALA A 107 -21.30 1.24 -7.96
C ALA A 107 -21.56 2.50 -8.76
N PHE A 108 -20.66 3.46 -8.66
CA PHE A 108 -20.57 4.64 -9.50
C PHE A 108 -19.57 4.35 -10.61
N GLU A 109 -20.03 4.38 -11.87
CA GLU A 109 -19.20 4.07 -13.03
C GLU A 109 -19.47 5.08 -14.17
N PRO A 110 -18.43 5.74 -14.71
CA PRO A 110 -18.54 6.57 -15.89
C PRO A 110 -18.80 5.67 -17.10
N GLN A 111 -19.81 6.04 -17.87
CA GLN A 111 -20.18 5.37 -19.11
C GLN A 111 -19.33 5.87 -20.27
N SER A 112 -19.26 5.11 -21.37
CA SER A 112 -18.50 5.48 -22.57
C SER A 112 -18.96 6.81 -23.21
N ASN A 113 -20.19 7.25 -22.91
CA ASN A 113 -20.74 8.52 -23.35
C ASN A 113 -20.46 9.70 -22.39
N GLY A 114 -19.68 9.49 -21.31
CA GLY A 114 -19.32 10.51 -20.34
C GLY A 114 -20.32 10.72 -19.20
N ASN A 115 -21.47 10.03 -19.21
CA ASN A 115 -22.44 10.10 -18.11
C ASN A 115 -22.01 9.24 -16.93
N LEU A 116 -22.41 9.63 -15.72
CA LEU A 116 -22.22 8.83 -14.52
C LEU A 116 -23.48 7.99 -14.25
N SER A 117 -23.30 6.68 -14.10
CA SER A 117 -24.39 5.77 -13.71
C SER A 117 -24.18 5.24 -12.30
N VAL A 118 -25.29 5.04 -11.57
CA VAL A 118 -25.32 4.22 -10.35
C VAL A 118 -25.87 2.85 -10.72
N ILE A 119 -25.06 1.81 -10.54
CA ILE A 119 -25.37 0.44 -10.95
C ILE A 119 -25.50 -0.42 -9.69
N PHE A 120 -26.59 -1.16 -9.57
CA PHE A 120 -26.70 -2.22 -8.57
C PHE A 120 -25.91 -3.44 -9.04
N THR A 121 -24.97 -3.91 -8.23
CA THR A 121 -24.00 -4.95 -8.60
C THR A 121 -24.25 -6.28 -7.89
N GLY A 122 -25.46 -6.53 -7.38
CA GLY A 122 -25.69 -7.64 -6.45
C GLY A 122 -27.04 -8.30 -6.54
#